data_AF-A0A5Q5BNX3-F1
#
_entry.id   AF-A0A5Q5BNX3-F1
#
_cell.length_a   1.000
_cell.length_b   1.000
_cell.length_c   1.000
_cell.angle_alpha   90.00
_cell.angle_beta   90.00
_cell.angle_gamma   90.00
#
_symmetry.space_group_name_H-M   'P 1'
#
loop_
_entity.id
_entity.type
_entity.pdbx_description
1 polymer ?
#
loop_
_entity_poly.entity_id
_entity_poly.type
_entity_poly.pdbx_seq_one_letter_code
_entity_poly.pdbx_strand_id
1 'polypeptide(L)'
;MPSGDEYLAMQASPEFQELRKRLRGFVFPMSAAFLIWYTTYVLLSTFATDFMAIRVFGNVNVGLLIGIGQFITTFLITGIYVRFANKVIDPRAAAIRAELEGHAP
;
A
#
# COMPACT_ATOMS: atom_id res chain seq x y z
N MET A 1 -27.75 -10.03 7.67
CA MET A 1 -26.85 -8.99 7.16
C MET A 1 -27.20 -7.70 7.90
N PRO A 2 -26.24 -6.98 8.50
CA PRO A 2 -26.54 -5.74 9.21
C PRO A 2 -27.17 -4.72 8.24
N SER A 3 -28.17 -3.97 8.69
CA SER A 3 -28.85 -2.96 7.86
C SER A 3 -27.94 -1.76 7.60
N GLY A 4 -28.13 -1.06 6.47
CA GLY A 4 -27.28 0.07 6.07
C GLY A 4 -27.14 1.17 7.14
N ASP A 5 -28.14 1.30 8.02
CA ASP A 5 -28.15 2.27 9.11
C ASP A 5 -27.20 1.89 10.27
N GLU A 6 -27.01 0.60 10.56
CA GLU A 6 -25.99 0.14 11.52
C GLU A 6 -24.57 0.38 11.00
N TYR A 7 -24.34 0.23 9.69
CA TYR A 7 -23.06 0.55 9.06
C TYR A 7 -22.75 2.05 9.11
N LEU A 8 -23.76 2.91 8.96
CA LEU A 8 -23.62 4.37 9.05
C LEU A 8 -23.35 4.82 10.49
N ALA A 9 -24.03 4.23 11.48
CA ALA A 9 -23.78 4.50 12.90
C ALA A 9 -22.37 4.05 13.33
N MET A 10 -21.89 2.90 12.85
CA MET A 10 -20.49 2.47 13.07
C MET A 10 -19.47 3.38 12.39
N GLN A 11 -19.73 3.88 11.18
CA GLN A 11 -18.84 4.83 10.48
C GLN A 11 -18.74 6.19 11.18
N ALA A 12 -19.79 6.61 11.89
CA ALA A 12 -19.82 7.84 12.67
C ALA A 12 -19.08 7.72 14.02
N SER A 13 -18.70 6.50 14.43
CA SER A 13 -17.94 6.30 15.67
C SER A 13 -16.55 6.98 15.63
N PRO A 14 -16.07 7.53 16.75
CA PRO A 14 -14.74 8.15 16.84
C PRO A 14 -13.61 7.21 16.40
N GLU A 15 -13.75 5.91 16.70
CA GLU A 15 -12.78 4.88 16.32
C GLU A 15 -12.66 4.71 14.80
N PHE A 16 -13.79 4.73 14.06
CA PHE A 16 -13.77 4.64 12.60
C PHE A 16 -13.14 5.87 11.94
N GLN A 17 -13.36 7.06 12.49
CA GLN A 17 -12.77 8.29 11.98
C GLN A 17 -11.25 8.31 12.20
N GLU A 18 -10.78 7.86 13.36
CA GLU A 18 -9.35 7.78 13.65
C GLU A 18 -8.66 6.72 12.77
N LEU A 19 -9.31 5.59 12.56
CA LEU A 19 -8.89 4.56 11.62
C LEU A 19 -8.74 5.11 10.20
N ARG A 20 -9.77 5.83 9.71
CA ARG A 20 -9.79 6.43 8.38
C ARG A 20 -8.72 7.51 8.24
N LYS A 21 -8.46 8.30 9.30
CA LYS A 21 -7.40 9.31 9.33
C LYS A 21 -6.01 8.67 9.25
N ARG A 22 -5.77 7.60 10.01
CA ARG A 22 -4.50 6.83 9.97
C ARG A 22 -4.28 6.19 8.59
N LEU A 23 -5.32 5.57 8.03
CA LEU A 23 -5.25 4.96 6.69
C LEU A 23 -5.01 6.01 5.60
N ARG A 24 -5.74 7.13 5.62
CA ARG A 24 -5.50 8.23 4.68
C ARG A 24 -4.10 8.84 4.84
N GLY A 25 -3.65 9.06 6.07
CA GLY A 25 -2.31 9.57 6.34
C GLY A 25 -1.19 8.65 5.83
N PHE A 26 -1.49 7.38 5.62
CA PHE A 26 -0.56 6.40 5.08
C PHE A 26 -0.69 6.24 3.55
N VAL A 27 -1.90 6.07 3.04
CA VAL A 27 -2.17 5.81 1.61
C VAL A 27 -1.89 7.04 0.75
N PHE A 28 -2.29 8.26 1.18
CA PHE A 28 -2.10 9.45 0.35
C PHE A 28 -0.62 9.74 0.04
N PRO A 29 0.30 9.75 1.03
CA PRO A 29 1.73 9.93 0.74
C PRO A 29 2.31 8.83 -0.14
N MET A 30 1.92 7.56 0.08
CA MET A 30 2.39 6.46 -0.77
C MET A 30 1.92 6.59 -2.22
N SER A 31 0.64 6.90 -2.43
CA SER A 31 0.09 7.12 -3.77
C SER A 31 0.77 8.30 -4.46
N ALA A 32 1.01 9.40 -3.75
CA ALA A 32 1.75 10.55 -4.29
C ALA A 32 3.18 10.16 -4.68
N ALA A 33 3.90 9.44 -3.80
CA ALA A 33 5.25 8.95 -4.09
C ALA A 33 5.28 8.03 -5.31
N PHE A 34 4.31 7.11 -5.42
CA PHE A 34 4.16 6.21 -6.56
C PHE A 34 3.90 6.98 -7.86
N LEU A 35 2.99 7.97 -7.84
CA LEU A 35 2.70 8.78 -9.02
C LEU A 35 3.89 9.61 -9.47
N ILE A 36 4.64 10.21 -8.53
CA ILE A 36 5.87 10.93 -8.84
C ILE A 36 6.91 9.98 -9.45
N TRP A 37 7.08 8.81 -8.86
CA TRP A 37 8.02 7.80 -9.35
C TRP A 37 7.66 7.28 -10.74
N TYR A 38 6.40 6.95 -10.98
CA TYR A 38 5.88 6.53 -12.28
C TYR A 38 6.05 7.64 -13.33
N THR A 39 5.66 8.87 -13.00
CA THR A 39 5.82 10.03 -13.89
C THR A 39 7.28 10.26 -14.24
N THR A 40 8.19 10.15 -13.26
CA THR A 40 9.64 10.26 -13.47
C THR A 40 10.12 9.21 -14.47
N TYR A 41 9.67 7.96 -14.34
CA TYR A 41 9.99 6.91 -15.31
C TYR A 41 9.48 7.22 -16.72
N VAL A 42 8.24 7.69 -16.86
CA VAL A 42 7.68 8.09 -18.16
C VAL A 42 8.49 9.22 -18.77
N LEU A 43 8.78 10.28 -18.02
CA LEU A 43 9.56 11.41 -18.49
C LEU A 43 10.97 10.99 -18.91
N LEU A 44 11.65 10.16 -18.14
CA LEU A 44 12.97 9.63 -18.51
C LEU A 44 12.90 8.76 -19.77
N SER A 45 11.87 7.92 -19.89
CA SER A 45 11.66 7.05 -21.05
C SER A 45 11.40 7.84 -22.35
N THR A 46 10.73 8.98 -22.25
CA THR A 46 10.36 9.80 -23.42
C THR A 46 11.40 10.86 -23.77
N PHE A 47 11.98 11.54 -22.78
CA PHE A 47 12.86 12.69 -23.01
C PHE A 47 14.34 12.38 -22.80
N ALA A 48 14.67 11.32 -22.05
CA ALA A 48 16.05 10.93 -21.73
C ALA A 48 16.36 9.52 -22.24
N THR A 49 15.99 9.23 -23.49
CA THR A 49 16.20 7.91 -24.12
C THR A 49 17.66 7.48 -24.10
N ASP A 50 18.59 8.42 -24.30
CA ASP A 50 20.03 8.14 -24.27
C ASP A 50 20.49 7.70 -22.87
N PHE A 51 19.97 8.35 -21.82
CA PHE A 51 20.22 7.95 -20.44
C PHE A 51 19.64 6.56 -20.14
N MET A 52 18.42 6.30 -20.59
CA MET A 52 17.76 5.00 -20.42
C MET A 52 18.48 3.87 -21.18
N ALA A 53 19.18 4.19 -22.26
CA ALA A 53 19.97 3.25 -23.05
C ALA A 53 21.36 2.96 -22.46
N ILE A 54 21.83 3.71 -21.45
CA ILE A 54 23.13 3.47 -20.81
C ILE A 54 23.16 2.04 -20.28
N ARG A 55 24.13 1.25 -20.76
CA ARG A 55 24.35 -0.12 -20.29
C ARG A 55 25.07 -0.09 -18.96
N VAL A 56 24.55 -0.84 -17.99
CA VAL A 56 25.12 -0.97 -16.65
C VAL A 56 25.98 -2.23 -16.55
N PHE A 57 25.47 -3.37 -17.03
CA PHE A 57 26.23 -4.60 -17.12
C PHE A 57 25.67 -5.50 -18.24
N GLY A 58 26.56 -6.02 -19.10
CA GLY A 58 26.16 -6.81 -20.25
C GLY A 58 25.11 -6.11 -21.11
N ASN A 59 23.94 -6.74 -21.26
CA ASN A 59 22.79 -6.21 -22.01
C ASN A 59 21.75 -5.50 -21.13
N VAL A 60 22.02 -5.30 -19.84
CA VAL A 60 21.13 -4.59 -18.92
C VAL A 60 21.42 -3.10 -18.99
N ASN A 61 20.40 -2.31 -19.31
CA ASN A 61 20.47 -0.85 -19.33
C ASN A 61 19.73 -0.21 -18.15
N VAL A 62 19.96 1.08 -17.94
CA VAL A 62 19.33 1.86 -16.87
C VAL A 62 17.81 1.81 -16.98
N GLY A 63 17.26 1.88 -18.20
CA GLY A 63 15.82 1.82 -18.41
C GLY A 63 15.19 0.52 -17.93
N LEU A 64 15.84 -0.62 -18.18
CA LEU A 64 15.42 -1.93 -17.67
C LEU A 64 15.47 -1.98 -16.14
N LEU A 65 16.52 -1.42 -15.52
CA LEU A 65 16.63 -1.37 -14.06
C LEU A 65 15.52 -0.52 -13.43
N ILE A 66 15.27 0.68 -13.96
CA ILE A 66 14.20 1.55 -13.44
C ILE A 66 12.85 0.89 -13.68
N GLY A 67 12.63 0.26 -14.84
CA GLY A 67 11.42 -0.50 -15.15
C GLY A 67 11.18 -1.64 -14.17
N ILE A 68 12.18 -2.47 -13.87
CA ILE A 68 12.09 -3.50 -12.82
C ILE A 68 11.83 -2.87 -11.44
N GLY A 69 12.44 -1.72 -11.16
CA GLY A 69 12.16 -0.91 -9.97
C GLY A 69 10.68 -0.53 -9.82
N GLN A 70 9.96 -0.25 -10.92
CA GLN A 70 8.51 0.00 -10.89
C GLN A 70 7.73 -1.22 -10.38
N PHE A 71 8.12 -2.44 -10.81
CA PHE A 71 7.49 -3.66 -10.33
C PHE A 71 7.78 -3.89 -8.84
N ILE A 72 9.04 -3.77 -8.43
CA ILE A 72 9.44 -3.96 -7.03
C ILE A 72 8.71 -2.96 -6.12
N THR A 73 8.64 -1.68 -6.50
CA THR A 73 7.92 -0.67 -5.72
C THR A 73 6.42 -0.96 -5.61
N THR A 74 5.79 -1.50 -6.66
CA THR A 74 4.39 -1.94 -6.62
C THR A 74 4.15 -3.05 -5.60
N PHE A 75 5.01 -4.08 -5.61
CA PHE A 75 4.95 -5.15 -4.61
C PHE A 75 5.23 -4.62 -3.20
N LEU A 76 6.16 -3.69 -3.06
CA LEU A 76 6.52 -3.09 -1.79
C LEU A 76 5.34 -2.28 -1.21
N ILE A 77 4.67 -1.47 -2.02
CA ILE A 77 3.45 -0.74 -1.60
C ILE A 77 2.37 -1.71 -1.15
N THR A 78 2.12 -2.77 -1.92
CA THR A 78 1.15 -3.82 -1.56
C THR A 78 1.54 -4.50 -0.24
N GLY A 79 2.81 -4.84 -0.06
CA GLY A 79 3.32 -5.47 1.16
C GLY A 79 3.20 -4.57 2.39
N ILE A 80 3.54 -3.27 2.25
CA ILE A 80 3.36 -2.33 3.36
C ILE A 80 1.87 -2.11 3.64
N TYR A 81 1.01 -2.07 2.63
CA TYR A 81 -0.44 -2.03 2.82
C TYR A 81 -0.94 -3.25 3.60
N VAL A 82 -0.54 -4.47 3.24
CA VAL A 82 -0.91 -5.69 3.98
C VAL A 82 -0.40 -5.63 5.42
N ARG A 83 0.85 -5.19 5.63
CA ARG A 83 1.42 -5.03 6.98
C ARG A 83 0.67 -3.97 7.81
N PHE A 84 0.26 -2.86 7.18
CA PHE A 84 -0.55 -1.83 7.81
C PHE A 84 -1.93 -2.36 8.16
N ALA A 85 -2.60 -3.03 7.22
CA ALA A 85 -3.89 -3.68 7.43
C ALA A 85 -3.81 -4.69 8.58
N ASN A 86 -2.81 -5.56 8.61
CA ASN A 86 -2.61 -6.51 9.70
C ASN A 86 -2.38 -5.79 11.04
N LYS A 87 -1.49 -4.81 11.14
CA LYS A 87 -1.30 -4.04 12.39
C LYS A 87 -2.56 -3.33 12.90
N VAL A 88 -3.44 -2.95 11.99
CA VAL A 88 -4.63 -2.16 12.28
C VAL A 88 -5.87 -3.04 12.50
N ILE A 89 -5.93 -4.22 11.88
CA ILE A 89 -7.02 -5.19 11.95
C ILE A 89 -6.74 -6.30 12.98
N ASP A 90 -5.48 -6.68 13.21
CA ASP A 90 -5.08 -7.73 14.17
C ASP A 90 -5.47 -7.48 15.64
N PRO A 91 -5.62 -6.24 16.16
CA PRO A 91 -6.18 -6.06 17.50
C PRO A 91 -7.58 -6.69 17.63
N ARG A 92 -8.35 -6.73 16.52
CA ARG A 92 -9.66 -7.40 16.47
C ARG A 92 -9.53 -8.91 16.28
N ALA A 93 -8.55 -9.39 15.51
CA ALA A 93 -8.32 -10.83 15.32
C ALA A 93 -7.80 -11.50 16.61
N ALA A 94 -6.97 -10.81 17.39
CA ALA A 94 -6.47 -11.27 18.68
C ALA A 94 -7.60 -11.33 19.73
N ALA A 95 -8.50 -10.35 19.77
CA ALA A 95 -9.67 -10.37 20.65
C ALA A 95 -10.60 -11.55 20.33
N ILE A 96 -10.86 -11.82 19.05
CA ILE A 96 -11.70 -12.94 18.61
C ILE A 96 -11.03 -14.30 18.90
N ARG A 97 -9.70 -14.42 18.72
CA ARG A 97 -8.95 -15.63 19.10
C ARG A 97 -8.98 -15.88 20.60
N ALA A 98 -8.83 -14.85 21.43
CA ALA A 98 -8.91 -14.99 22.88
C ALA A 98 -10.32 -15.39 23.36
N GLU A 99 -11.37 -14.91 22.71
CA GLU A 99 -12.76 -15.33 22.97
C GLU A 99 -13.01 -16.79 22.57
N LEU A 100 -12.45 -17.22 21.43
CA LEU A 100 -12.54 -18.60 20.93
C LEU A 100 -11.70 -19.59 21.75
N GLU A 101 -10.51 -19.20 22.18
CA GLU A 101 -9.65 -20.02 23.06
C GLU A 101 -10.19 -20.09 24.49
N GLY A 102 -10.92 -19.07 24.95
CA GLY A 102 -11.64 -19.08 26.23
C GLY A 102 -12.96 -19.89 26.23
N HIS A 103 -13.48 -20.24 25.06
CA HIS A 103 -14.68 -21.09 24.86
C HIS A 103 -14.34 -22.53 24.43
N ALA A 104 -13.06 -22.91 24.36
CA ALA A 104 -12.66 -24.29 24.13
C ALA A 104 -12.75 -25.08 25.47
N PRO A 105 -13.61 -26.12 25.56
CA PRO A 105 -13.72 -26.96 26.76
C PRO A 105 -12.49 -27.85 26.99
#